data_AF-A0A7D9J9M3-F1
#
_entry.id   AF-A0A7D9J9M3-F1
#
_cell.length_a   1.000
_cell.length_b   1.000
_cell.length_c   1.000
_cell.angle_alpha   90.00
_cell.angle_beta   90.00
_cell.angle_gamma   90.00
#
_symmetry.space_group_name_H-M   'P 1'
#
loop_
_entity.id
_entity.type
_entity.pdbx_description
1 polymer ?
#
loop_
_entity_poly.entity_id
_entity_poly.type
_entity_poly.pdbx_seq_one_letter_code
_entity_poly.pdbx_strand_id
1 'polypeptide(L)'
;MSDEIESAKRQRTSAKSKFTRKLKEFLRAIAEDKRLEIVDRTYVELKESWKNVESKHDMYVALIEDKDCEHEETWIEELQRSFGDAMEKEVSNVQSKAAAGKKALDEERLQETAKKDQEKMEKMVQQMTIKKKTSEIVFQQLVEDVKPVLEVDCITAALKKAQEGLDAAVADCKEANDKYLELLDKDKADAELNWMKNIQRQYNAITSRIAVGIAKEQEKLKKLESTSKSKESCNLRLKMPTYPRFKKDFEQQVLPGLPKESAPYALRSCLGREPLSIVRSVEDDIEEMLKSLDEKYGISSEDCGQDAYQDLRRLGLGKEITTTCSVSIIEKKLPNDVRKELTKLVNFDTSELDKRDKFPSLLKFLLNCKRAIEYNSSNLRSNTSYAGTINLTASEKLEEDGQ
;
A
#
# COMPACT_ATOMS: atom_id res chain seq x y z
N MET A 1 -99.37 -18.76 13.09
CA MET A 1 -99.13 -17.31 13.14
C MET A 1 -98.63 -16.82 14.50
N SER A 2 -99.40 -16.80 15.59
CA SER A 2 -98.91 -16.26 16.89
C SER A 2 -97.68 -16.99 17.45
N ASP A 3 -97.67 -18.33 17.44
CA ASP A 3 -96.55 -19.13 17.96
C ASP A 3 -95.28 -19.03 17.09
N GLU A 4 -95.45 -18.81 15.79
CA GLU A 4 -94.34 -18.66 14.82
C GLU A 4 -93.63 -17.32 15.00
N ILE A 5 -94.40 -16.23 15.20
CA ILE A 5 -93.87 -14.89 15.50
C ILE A 5 -93.08 -14.91 16.82
N GLU A 6 -93.62 -15.56 17.86
CA GLU A 6 -92.94 -15.65 19.15
C GLU A 6 -91.64 -16.47 19.07
N SER A 7 -91.66 -17.59 18.32
CA SER A 7 -90.47 -18.40 18.05
C SER A 7 -89.39 -17.62 17.31
N ALA A 8 -89.76 -16.88 16.25
CA ALA A 8 -88.83 -16.03 15.50
C ALA A 8 -88.23 -14.92 16.39
N LYS A 9 -89.05 -14.28 17.24
CA LYS A 9 -88.60 -13.26 18.22
C LYS A 9 -87.56 -13.82 19.21
N ARG A 10 -87.78 -15.03 19.72
CA ARG A 10 -86.83 -15.72 20.61
C ARG A 10 -85.50 -16.03 19.92
N GLN A 11 -85.54 -16.53 18.68
CA GLN A 11 -84.33 -16.80 17.89
C GLN A 11 -83.51 -15.53 17.62
N ARG A 12 -84.18 -14.43 17.23
CA ARG A 12 -83.57 -13.11 17.02
C ARG A 12 -82.90 -12.57 18.28
N THR A 13 -83.57 -12.67 19.42
CA THR A 13 -83.03 -12.23 20.72
C THR A 13 -81.81 -13.04 21.15
N SER A 14 -81.83 -14.35 20.92
CA SER A 14 -80.68 -15.24 21.16
C SER A 14 -79.49 -14.88 20.25
N ALA A 15 -79.76 -14.62 18.97
CA ALA A 15 -78.74 -14.17 18.01
C ALA A 15 -78.11 -12.84 18.45
N LYS A 16 -78.91 -11.84 18.84
CA LYS A 16 -78.45 -10.53 19.37
C LYS A 16 -77.51 -10.70 20.57
N SER A 17 -77.88 -11.58 21.50
CA SER A 17 -77.07 -11.87 22.68
C SER A 17 -75.72 -12.50 22.33
N LYS A 18 -75.72 -13.44 21.35
CA LYS A 18 -74.49 -14.06 20.84
C LYS A 18 -73.58 -13.04 20.17
N PHE A 19 -74.12 -12.17 19.31
CA PHE A 19 -73.38 -11.09 18.67
C PHE A 19 -72.75 -10.15 19.70
N THR A 20 -73.54 -9.69 20.67
CA THR A 20 -73.05 -8.76 21.73
C THR A 20 -71.88 -9.37 22.51
N ARG A 21 -71.93 -10.67 22.81
CA ARG A 21 -70.82 -11.38 23.47
C ARG A 21 -69.57 -11.44 22.58
N LYS A 22 -69.73 -11.73 21.29
CA LYS A 22 -68.62 -11.79 20.33
C LYS A 22 -68.01 -10.41 20.07
N LEU A 23 -68.82 -9.37 20.03
CA LEU A 23 -68.36 -7.99 19.91
C LEU A 23 -67.46 -7.61 21.09
N LYS A 24 -67.90 -7.92 22.33
CA LYS A 24 -67.10 -7.69 23.54
C LYS A 24 -65.79 -8.49 23.54
N GLU A 25 -65.84 -9.74 23.07
CA GLU A 25 -64.67 -10.60 22.98
C GLU A 25 -63.61 -10.05 22.02
N PHE A 26 -64.04 -9.61 20.83
CA PHE A 26 -63.18 -8.97 19.84
C PHE A 26 -62.58 -7.65 20.35
N LEU A 27 -63.40 -6.75 20.91
CA LEU A 27 -62.92 -5.48 21.44
C LEU A 27 -61.92 -5.68 22.59
N ARG A 28 -62.14 -6.69 23.43
CA ARG A 28 -61.18 -7.08 24.48
C ARG A 28 -59.88 -7.63 23.88
N ALA A 29 -59.94 -8.41 22.81
CA ALA A 29 -58.73 -8.91 22.15
C ALA A 29 -57.86 -7.78 21.58
N ILE A 30 -58.47 -6.72 21.05
CA ILE A 30 -57.77 -5.49 20.64
C ILE A 30 -57.22 -4.73 21.86
N ALA A 31 -58.04 -4.53 22.90
CA ALA A 31 -57.63 -3.78 24.09
C ALA A 31 -56.47 -4.45 24.85
N GLU A 32 -56.41 -5.78 24.85
CA GLU A 32 -55.33 -6.57 25.43
C GLU A 32 -54.11 -6.71 24.50
N ASP A 33 -54.10 -5.99 23.37
CA ASP A 33 -53.05 -6.02 22.33
C ASP A 33 -52.63 -7.44 21.92
N LYS A 34 -53.63 -8.33 21.77
CA LYS A 34 -53.35 -9.73 21.40
C LYS A 34 -52.73 -9.83 20.03
N ARG A 35 -52.09 -10.97 19.78
CA ARG A 35 -51.53 -11.32 18.47
C ARG A 35 -52.59 -11.22 17.37
N LEU A 36 -52.17 -10.79 16.19
CA LEU A 36 -53.06 -10.55 15.04
C LEU A 36 -53.90 -11.78 14.70
N GLU A 37 -53.34 -12.98 14.80
CA GLU A 37 -54.07 -14.22 14.51
C GLU A 37 -55.24 -14.45 15.47
N ILE A 38 -55.10 -14.02 16.74
CA ILE A 38 -56.17 -14.14 17.74
C ILE A 38 -57.25 -13.10 17.47
N VAL A 39 -56.86 -11.86 17.14
CA VAL A 39 -57.80 -10.78 16.81
C VAL A 39 -58.60 -11.12 15.56
N ASP A 40 -57.93 -11.59 14.51
CA ASP A 40 -58.56 -12.01 13.24
C ASP A 40 -59.58 -13.14 13.47
N ARG A 41 -59.21 -14.19 14.22
CA ARG A 41 -60.15 -15.25 14.59
C ARG A 41 -61.38 -14.70 15.31
N THR A 42 -61.21 -13.83 16.31
CA THR A 42 -62.36 -13.26 17.05
C THR A 42 -63.22 -12.35 16.17
N TYR A 43 -62.64 -11.72 15.16
CA TYR A 43 -63.36 -10.89 14.20
C TYR A 43 -64.15 -11.72 13.18
N VAL A 44 -63.59 -12.83 12.71
CA VAL A 44 -64.34 -13.80 11.87
C VAL A 44 -65.57 -14.31 12.61
N GLU A 45 -65.42 -14.71 13.87
CA GLU A 45 -66.55 -15.16 14.71
C GLU A 45 -67.59 -14.03 14.94
N LEU A 46 -67.13 -12.78 15.04
CA LEU A 46 -68.00 -11.60 15.11
C LEU A 46 -68.81 -11.42 13.81
N LYS A 47 -68.16 -11.48 12.64
CA LYS A 47 -68.81 -11.40 11.32
C LYS A 47 -69.87 -12.48 11.13
N GLU A 48 -69.56 -13.71 11.51
CA GLU A 48 -70.52 -14.82 11.46
C GLU A 48 -71.71 -14.58 12.38
N SER A 49 -71.47 -14.07 13.59
CA SER A 49 -72.55 -13.75 14.52
C SER A 49 -73.44 -12.60 14.04
N TRP A 50 -72.88 -11.62 13.31
CA TRP A 50 -73.62 -10.51 12.69
C TRP A 50 -74.54 -11.03 11.58
N LYS A 51 -74.01 -11.82 10.63
CA LYS A 51 -74.81 -12.47 9.56
C LYS A 51 -75.99 -13.28 10.11
N ASN A 52 -75.77 -13.95 11.24
CA ASN A 52 -76.83 -14.70 11.92
C ASN A 52 -77.88 -13.77 12.58
N VAL A 53 -77.49 -12.61 13.10
CA VAL A 53 -78.45 -11.61 13.61
C VAL A 53 -79.30 -11.05 12.46
N GLU A 54 -78.67 -10.63 11.36
CA GLU A 54 -79.36 -10.14 10.16
C GLU A 54 -80.38 -11.17 9.65
N SER A 55 -79.94 -12.40 9.40
CA SER A 55 -80.83 -13.46 8.91
C SER A 55 -82.01 -13.73 9.84
N LYS A 56 -81.81 -13.72 11.17
CA LYS A 56 -82.90 -13.92 12.14
C LYS A 56 -83.80 -12.70 12.31
N HIS A 57 -83.29 -11.51 12.05
CA HIS A 57 -84.06 -10.28 12.02
C HIS A 57 -84.96 -10.26 10.78
N ASP A 58 -84.43 -10.55 9.60
CA ASP A 58 -85.20 -10.62 8.34
C ASP A 58 -86.35 -11.62 8.43
N MET A 59 -86.09 -12.81 8.99
CA MET A 59 -87.12 -13.83 9.22
C MET A 59 -88.23 -13.36 10.16
N TYR A 60 -87.92 -12.51 11.15
CA TYR A 60 -88.91 -11.98 12.09
C TYR A 60 -89.70 -10.82 11.47
N VAL A 61 -89.02 -9.92 10.77
CA VAL A 61 -89.64 -8.78 10.06
C VAL A 61 -90.64 -9.27 9.01
N ALA A 62 -90.34 -10.35 8.29
CA ALA A 62 -91.25 -10.94 7.31
C ALA A 62 -92.58 -11.49 7.90
N LEU A 63 -92.69 -11.60 9.24
CA LEU A 63 -93.85 -12.17 9.93
C LEU A 63 -94.68 -11.11 10.71
N ILE A 64 -94.23 -9.86 10.78
CA ILE A 64 -94.90 -8.77 11.52
C ILE A 64 -95.52 -7.74 10.56
N GLU A 65 -96.47 -6.93 11.04
CA GLU A 65 -97.09 -5.86 10.27
C GLU A 65 -96.17 -4.61 10.21
N ASP A 66 -96.27 -3.81 9.14
CA ASP A 66 -95.38 -2.68 8.84
C ASP A 66 -95.22 -1.68 10.00
N LYS A 67 -96.28 -1.44 10.79
CA LYS A 67 -96.25 -0.50 11.92
C LYS A 67 -95.41 -0.99 13.10
N ASP A 68 -95.34 -2.31 13.29
CA ASP A 68 -94.51 -2.92 14.34
C ASP A 68 -93.06 -3.09 13.87
N CYS A 69 -92.81 -3.00 12.56
CA CYS A 69 -91.48 -3.06 11.96
C CYS A 69 -90.62 -1.83 12.30
N GLU A 70 -91.17 -0.62 12.15
CA GLU A 70 -90.44 0.65 12.38
C GLU A 70 -89.84 0.73 13.81
N HIS A 71 -90.56 0.25 14.82
CA HIS A 71 -90.06 0.21 16.20
C HIS A 71 -88.96 -0.84 16.42
N GLU A 72 -89.05 -1.96 15.69
CA GLU A 72 -88.11 -3.07 15.79
C GLU A 72 -86.84 -2.87 14.95
N GLU A 73 -86.80 -1.86 14.08
CA GLU A 73 -85.62 -1.46 13.28
C GLU A 73 -84.57 -0.66 14.09
N THR A 74 -84.98 0.07 15.13
CA THR A 74 -84.07 0.97 15.86
C THR A 74 -82.88 0.24 16.50
N TRP A 75 -83.10 -0.94 17.10
CA TRP A 75 -82.01 -1.66 17.78
C TRP A 75 -81.07 -2.39 16.82
N ILE A 76 -81.54 -2.77 15.61
CA ILE A 76 -80.67 -3.43 14.64
C ILE A 76 -79.71 -2.40 14.02
N GLU A 77 -80.17 -1.16 13.80
CA GLU A 77 -79.31 -0.04 13.39
C GLU A 77 -78.21 0.27 14.43
N GLU A 78 -78.53 0.22 15.72
CA GLU A 78 -77.53 0.38 16.79
C GLU A 78 -76.47 -0.72 16.78
N LEU A 79 -76.85 -1.97 16.54
CA LEU A 79 -75.90 -3.07 16.41
C LEU A 79 -75.08 -2.96 15.13
N GLN A 80 -75.69 -2.53 14.02
CA GLN A 80 -74.99 -2.29 12.76
C GLN A 80 -73.93 -1.20 12.92
N ARG A 81 -74.25 -0.10 13.62
CA ARG A 81 -73.28 0.94 13.98
C ARG A 81 -72.15 0.36 14.82
N SER A 82 -72.49 -0.42 15.86
CA SER A 82 -71.49 -1.06 16.73
C SER A 82 -70.59 -2.05 15.97
N PHE A 83 -71.13 -2.74 14.98
CA PHE A 83 -70.37 -3.61 14.08
C PHE A 83 -69.45 -2.80 13.15
N GLY A 84 -69.95 -1.69 12.58
CA GLY A 84 -69.16 -0.73 11.81
C GLY A 84 -67.94 -0.22 12.57
N ASP A 85 -68.15 0.26 13.80
CA ASP A 85 -67.06 0.71 14.68
C ASP A 85 -66.03 -0.40 14.96
N ALA A 86 -66.48 -1.65 15.05
CA ALA A 86 -65.60 -2.79 15.23
C ALA A 86 -64.77 -3.10 13.98
N MET A 87 -65.34 -2.95 12.78
CA MET A 87 -64.60 -3.08 11.52
C MET A 87 -63.51 -2.01 11.38
N GLU A 88 -63.83 -0.75 11.70
CA GLU A 88 -62.84 0.33 11.68
C GLU A 88 -61.68 0.07 12.64
N LYS A 89 -61.99 -0.44 13.84
CA LYS A 89 -60.96 -0.83 14.83
C LYS A 89 -60.09 -1.99 14.35
N GLU A 90 -60.66 -2.96 13.63
CA GLU A 90 -59.89 -4.06 13.04
C GLU A 90 -58.88 -3.53 12.02
N VAL A 91 -59.34 -2.72 11.07
CA VAL A 91 -58.50 -2.09 10.04
C VAL A 91 -57.38 -1.25 10.68
N SER A 92 -57.73 -0.41 11.67
CA SER A 92 -56.76 0.42 12.38
C SER A 92 -55.72 -0.43 13.13
N ASN A 93 -56.13 -1.52 13.78
CA ASN A 93 -55.22 -2.43 14.46
C ASN A 93 -54.23 -3.10 13.49
N VAL A 94 -54.71 -3.59 12.35
CA VAL A 94 -53.86 -4.19 11.30
C VAL A 94 -52.85 -3.17 10.76
N GLN A 95 -53.30 -1.96 10.43
CA GLN A 95 -52.43 -0.89 9.94
C GLN A 95 -51.39 -0.47 10.98
N SER A 96 -51.79 -0.32 12.24
CA SER A 96 -50.91 0.02 13.35
C SER A 96 -49.81 -1.03 13.55
N LYS A 97 -50.19 -2.32 13.56
CA LYS A 97 -49.25 -3.44 13.69
C LYS A 97 -48.29 -3.52 12.49
N ALA A 98 -48.79 -3.31 11.27
CA ALA A 98 -47.94 -3.28 10.07
C ALA A 98 -46.94 -2.11 10.10
N ALA A 99 -47.38 -0.92 10.52
CA ALA A 99 -46.52 0.24 10.67
C ALA A 99 -45.46 0.05 11.75
N ALA A 100 -45.84 -0.53 12.90
CA ALA A 100 -44.90 -0.88 13.97
C ALA A 100 -43.86 -1.90 13.51
N GLY A 101 -44.27 -2.95 12.78
CA GLY A 101 -43.35 -3.94 12.20
C GLY A 101 -42.36 -3.32 11.22
N LYS A 102 -42.82 -2.43 10.33
CA LYS A 102 -41.95 -1.72 9.40
C LYS A 102 -40.93 -0.82 10.13
N LYS A 103 -41.39 -0.07 11.13
CA LYS A 103 -40.50 0.77 11.97
C LYS A 103 -39.44 -0.05 12.69
N ALA A 104 -39.81 -1.21 13.26
CA ALA A 104 -38.86 -2.08 13.95
C ALA A 104 -37.79 -2.62 13.00
N LEU A 105 -38.18 -3.02 11.78
CA LEU A 105 -37.25 -3.50 10.76
C LEU A 105 -36.31 -2.38 10.26
N ASP A 106 -36.84 -1.17 10.05
CA ASP A 106 -36.04 -0.02 9.65
C ASP A 106 -35.05 0.40 10.76
N GLU A 107 -35.45 0.34 12.03
CA GLU A 107 -34.58 0.58 13.21
C GLU A 107 -33.49 -0.48 13.33
N GLU A 108 -33.83 -1.76 13.16
CA GLU A 108 -32.86 -2.86 13.17
C GLU A 108 -31.82 -2.68 12.05
N ARG A 109 -32.27 -2.32 10.83
CA ARG A 109 -31.36 -2.03 9.71
C ARG A 109 -30.45 -0.85 10.02
N LEU A 110 -30.96 0.20 10.66
CA LEU A 110 -30.17 1.36 11.05
C LEU A 110 -29.11 0.98 12.10
N GLN A 111 -29.47 0.22 13.13
CA GLN A 111 -28.54 -0.30 14.11
C GLN A 111 -27.47 -1.20 13.48
N GLU A 112 -27.84 -2.07 12.54
CA GLU A 112 -26.89 -2.92 11.84
C GLU A 112 -25.89 -2.09 11.01
N THR A 113 -26.36 -1.04 10.33
CA THR A 113 -25.46 -0.13 9.60
C THR A 113 -24.53 0.65 10.53
N ALA A 114 -25.05 1.18 11.64
CA ALA A 114 -24.23 1.87 12.64
C ALA A 114 -23.16 0.96 13.25
N LYS A 115 -23.51 -0.30 13.53
CA LYS A 115 -22.56 -1.30 14.02
C LYS A 115 -21.48 -1.62 12.99
N LYS A 116 -21.85 -1.80 11.71
CA LYS A 116 -20.87 -2.02 10.63
C LYS A 116 -19.91 -0.84 10.48
N ASP A 117 -20.39 0.38 10.61
CA ASP A 117 -19.54 1.57 10.49
C ASP A 117 -18.64 1.75 11.73
N GLN A 118 -19.13 1.42 12.92
CA GLN A 118 -18.28 1.33 14.12
C GLN A 118 -17.17 0.28 13.94
N GLU A 119 -17.49 -0.94 13.48
CA GLU A 119 -16.50 -1.99 13.25
C GLU A 119 -15.44 -1.58 12.20
N LYS A 120 -15.83 -0.84 11.15
CA LYS A 120 -14.89 -0.29 10.18
C LYS A 120 -13.97 0.74 10.82
N MET A 121 -14.51 1.63 11.64
CA MET A 121 -13.74 2.65 12.35
C MET A 121 -12.74 2.01 13.31
N GLU A 122 -13.15 1.00 14.09
CA GLU A 122 -12.26 0.26 14.98
C GLU A 122 -11.11 -0.43 14.23
N LYS A 123 -11.39 -1.05 13.08
CA LYS A 123 -10.34 -1.65 12.22
C LYS A 123 -9.37 -0.58 11.70
N MET A 124 -9.86 0.59 11.31
CA MET A 124 -9.02 1.70 10.85
C MET A 124 -8.12 2.21 11.99
N VAL A 125 -8.66 2.39 13.20
CA VAL A 125 -7.90 2.80 14.39
C VAL A 125 -6.83 1.77 14.74
N GLN A 126 -7.15 0.48 14.71
CA GLN A 126 -6.16 -0.59 14.93
C GLN A 126 -5.05 -0.56 13.87
N GLN A 127 -5.40 -0.40 12.60
CA GLN A 127 -4.42 -0.29 11.52
C GLN A 127 -3.48 0.90 11.71
N MET A 128 -3.99 2.07 12.09
CA MET A 128 -3.17 3.26 12.37
C MET A 128 -2.28 3.05 13.60
N THR A 129 -2.80 2.41 14.65
CA THR A 129 -2.03 2.08 15.85
C THR A 129 -0.83 1.17 15.52
N ILE A 130 -1.05 0.15 14.67
CA ILE A 130 0.02 -0.74 14.21
C ILE A 130 1.06 0.05 13.42
N LYS A 131 0.65 0.85 12.43
CA LYS A 131 1.58 1.67 11.62
C LYS A 131 2.43 2.59 12.49
N LYS A 132 1.80 3.30 13.43
CA LYS A 132 2.50 4.14 14.41
C LYS A 132 3.54 3.33 15.18
N LYS A 133 3.14 2.17 15.73
CA LYS A 133 4.05 1.32 16.51
C LYS A 133 5.21 0.79 15.67
N THR A 134 4.96 0.43 14.42
CA THR A 134 6.01 0.02 13.49
C THR A 134 6.99 1.15 13.22
N SER A 135 6.52 2.35 12.89
CA SER A 135 7.39 3.52 12.67
C SER A 135 8.19 3.87 13.93
N GLU A 136 7.58 3.78 15.11
CA GLU A 136 8.27 3.97 16.39
C GLU A 136 9.42 2.98 16.59
N ILE A 137 9.18 1.69 16.33
CA ILE A 137 10.20 0.65 16.47
C ILE A 137 11.35 0.90 15.50
N VAL A 138 11.05 1.27 14.23
CA VAL A 138 12.07 1.61 13.24
C VAL A 138 12.91 2.80 13.69
N PHE A 139 12.27 3.86 14.19
CA PHE A 139 12.96 5.02 14.74
C PHE A 139 13.86 4.62 15.92
N GLN A 140 13.33 3.87 16.89
CA GLN A 140 14.10 3.41 18.05
C GLN A 140 15.30 2.56 17.65
N GLN A 141 15.14 1.66 16.68
CA GLN A 141 16.25 0.84 16.17
C GLN A 141 17.34 1.71 15.54
N LEU A 142 16.97 2.69 14.69
CA LEU A 142 17.93 3.62 14.10
C LEU A 142 18.64 4.46 15.15
N VAL A 143 17.92 4.90 16.18
CA VAL A 143 18.52 5.60 17.33
C VAL A 143 19.58 4.75 18.00
N GLU A 144 19.30 3.47 18.27
CA GLU A 144 20.26 2.54 18.86
C GLU A 144 21.46 2.27 17.93
N ASP A 145 21.23 2.10 16.64
CA ASP A 145 22.27 1.84 15.64
C ASP A 145 23.24 3.02 15.47
N VAL A 146 22.78 4.25 15.68
CA VAL A 146 23.59 5.48 15.57
C VAL A 146 24.49 5.70 16.80
N LYS A 147 24.10 5.22 17.98
CA LYS A 147 24.90 5.39 19.21
C LYS A 147 26.36 4.91 19.07
N PRO A 148 26.66 3.68 18.61
CA PRO A 148 28.04 3.22 18.47
C PRO A 148 28.80 4.00 17.38
N VAL A 149 28.11 4.43 16.31
CA VAL A 149 28.71 5.24 15.24
C VAL A 149 29.18 6.60 15.76
N LEU A 150 28.52 7.15 16.78
CA LEU A 150 28.93 8.38 17.44
C LEU A 150 30.13 8.22 18.40
N GLU A 151 30.45 7.00 18.82
CA GLU A 151 31.55 6.71 19.74
C GLU A 151 32.86 6.36 19.03
N VAL A 152 32.77 5.84 17.81
CA VAL A 152 33.92 5.57 16.95
C VAL A 152 34.27 6.84 16.15
N ASP A 153 35.56 7.15 16.00
CA ASP A 153 36.05 8.12 15.02
C ASP A 153 35.68 7.63 13.61
N CYS A 154 34.46 7.94 13.19
CA CYS A 154 33.85 7.36 12.01
C CYS A 154 33.84 8.31 10.81
N ILE A 155 33.79 7.71 9.63
CA ILE A 155 33.84 8.41 8.34
C ILE A 155 32.59 9.30 8.22
N THR A 156 32.77 10.58 7.90
CA THR A 156 31.70 11.58 7.75
C THR A 156 30.52 11.12 6.89
N ALA A 157 30.76 10.24 5.92
CA ALA A 157 29.73 9.64 5.08
C ALA A 157 28.76 8.71 5.85
N ALA A 158 29.23 7.94 6.83
CA ALA A 158 28.40 7.07 7.65
C ALA A 158 27.46 7.87 8.56
N LEU A 159 27.96 8.97 9.15
CA LEU A 159 27.17 9.90 9.95
C LEU A 159 26.08 10.61 9.14
N LYS A 160 26.39 11.04 7.91
CA LYS A 160 25.40 11.63 7.01
C LYS A 160 24.30 10.65 6.63
N LYS A 161 24.67 9.41 6.29
CA LYS A 161 23.70 8.35 5.96
C LYS A 161 22.80 8.01 7.16
N ALA A 162 23.38 7.96 8.36
CA ALA A 162 22.64 7.80 9.60
C ALA A 162 21.63 8.94 9.83
N GLN A 163 22.05 10.18 9.59
CA GLN A 163 21.19 11.35 9.70
C GLN A 163 20.02 11.30 8.71
N GLU A 164 20.28 11.00 7.44
CA GLU A 164 19.24 10.86 6.41
C GLU A 164 18.21 9.76 6.77
N GLY A 165 18.68 8.62 7.31
CA GLY A 165 17.80 7.56 7.79
C GLY A 165 16.93 7.99 8.97
N LEU A 166 17.49 8.77 9.90
CA LEU A 166 16.76 9.29 11.05
C LEU A 166 15.74 10.37 10.64
N ASP A 167 16.08 11.21 9.67
CA ASP A 167 15.18 12.21 9.07
C ASP A 167 13.95 11.54 8.45
N ALA A 168 14.17 10.49 7.66
CA ALA A 168 13.09 9.70 7.05
C ALA A 168 12.21 9.04 8.13
N ALA A 169 12.80 8.41 9.15
CA ALA A 169 12.03 7.74 10.20
C ALA A 169 11.18 8.70 11.05
N VAL A 170 11.65 9.93 11.28
CA VAL A 170 10.85 10.96 11.98
C VAL A 170 9.72 11.46 11.09
N ALA A 171 9.95 11.60 9.78
CA ALA A 171 8.88 11.94 8.84
C ALA A 171 7.78 10.85 8.83
N ASP A 172 8.16 9.58 8.79
CA ASP A 172 7.23 8.45 8.85
C ASP A 172 6.47 8.42 10.19
N CYS A 173 7.12 8.72 11.31
CA CYS A 173 6.45 8.84 12.61
C CYS A 173 5.43 9.99 12.63
N LYS A 174 5.76 11.15 12.04
CA LYS A 174 4.85 12.30 11.95
C LYS A 174 3.65 11.97 11.09
N GLU A 175 3.86 11.43 9.89
CA GLU A 175 2.76 11.06 8.99
C GLU A 175 1.83 10.02 9.63
N ALA A 176 2.39 9.02 10.31
CA ALA A 176 1.59 8.02 11.02
C ALA A 176 0.79 8.65 12.18
N ASN A 177 1.38 9.60 12.91
CA ASN A 177 0.73 10.29 14.02
C ASN A 177 -0.38 11.23 13.55
N ASP A 178 -0.16 12.00 12.49
CA ASP A 178 -1.16 12.94 11.95
C ASP A 178 -2.42 12.19 11.52
N LYS A 179 -2.26 11.07 10.80
CA LYS A 179 -3.38 10.18 10.41
C LYS A 179 -4.08 9.54 11.61
N TYR A 180 -3.37 9.31 12.71
CA TYR A 180 -3.95 8.76 13.93
C TYR A 180 -4.71 9.84 14.71
N LEU A 181 -4.19 11.06 14.78
CA LEU A 181 -4.82 12.20 15.45
C LEU A 181 -6.19 12.55 14.86
N GLU A 182 -6.39 12.39 13.54
CA GLU A 182 -7.70 12.59 12.88
C GLU A 182 -8.81 11.68 13.45
N LEU A 183 -8.45 10.55 14.08
CA LEU A 183 -9.38 9.54 14.59
C LEU A 183 -9.57 9.59 16.11
N LEU A 184 -8.88 10.49 16.80
CA LEU A 184 -8.85 10.53 18.26
C LEU A 184 -9.77 11.58 18.86
N ASP A 185 -10.25 11.28 20.06
CA ASP A 185 -10.85 12.27 20.94
C ASP A 185 -9.76 13.21 21.51
N LYS A 186 -10.21 14.34 22.06
CA LYS A 186 -9.33 15.41 22.53
C LYS A 186 -8.31 14.93 23.58
N ASP A 187 -8.74 14.07 24.50
CA ASP A 187 -7.88 13.61 25.61
C ASP A 187 -6.81 12.63 25.10
N LYS A 188 -7.15 11.72 24.17
CA LYS A 188 -6.17 10.84 23.54
C LYS A 188 -5.23 11.62 22.61
N ALA A 189 -5.71 12.66 21.93
CA ALA A 189 -4.88 13.51 21.09
C ALA A 189 -3.74 14.19 21.87
N ASP A 190 -3.98 14.63 23.11
CA ASP A 190 -2.95 15.25 23.94
C ASP A 190 -1.83 14.26 24.33
N ALA A 191 -2.18 13.01 24.62
CA ALA A 191 -1.20 11.95 24.88
C ALA A 191 -0.33 11.68 23.64
N GLU A 192 -0.94 11.68 22.45
CA GLU A 192 -0.25 11.48 21.18
C GLU A 192 0.68 12.64 20.79
N LEU A 193 0.23 13.87 21.01
CA LEU A 193 1.08 15.05 20.83
C LEU A 193 2.30 15.01 21.76
N ASN A 194 2.15 14.50 22.98
CA ASN A 194 3.28 14.32 23.90
C ASN A 194 4.22 13.20 23.46
N TRP A 195 3.69 12.11 22.90
CA TRP A 195 4.51 11.06 22.29
C TRP A 195 5.36 11.62 21.13
N MET A 196 4.76 12.38 20.22
CA MET A 196 5.48 12.98 19.08
C MET A 196 6.54 14.00 19.53
N LYS A 197 6.23 14.80 20.56
CA LYS A 197 7.23 15.69 21.19
C LYS A 197 8.43 14.92 21.73
N ASN A 198 8.22 13.73 22.30
CA ASN A 198 9.30 12.88 22.80
C ASN A 198 10.19 12.33 21.66
N ILE A 199 9.58 11.85 20.56
CA ILE A 199 10.31 11.42 19.36
C ILE A 199 11.16 12.57 18.81
N GLN A 200 10.57 13.76 18.67
CA GLN A 200 11.29 14.95 18.18
C GLN A 200 12.44 15.36 19.10
N ARG A 201 12.28 15.22 20.43
CA ARG A 201 13.35 15.49 21.40
C ARG A 201 14.53 14.54 21.22
N GLN A 202 14.27 13.24 21.06
CA GLN A 202 15.31 12.24 20.85
C GLN A 202 16.05 12.47 19.53
N TYR A 203 15.31 12.73 18.46
CA TYR A 203 15.88 13.09 17.16
C TYR A 203 16.82 14.29 17.27
N ASN A 204 16.35 15.41 17.85
CA ASN A 204 17.14 16.63 17.99
C ASN A 204 18.44 16.38 18.78
N ALA A 205 18.39 15.54 19.83
CA ALA A 205 19.56 15.20 20.62
C ALA A 205 20.62 14.43 19.81
N ILE A 206 20.20 13.47 18.99
CA ILE A 206 21.10 12.66 18.16
C ILE A 206 21.66 13.47 17.01
N THR A 207 20.80 14.23 16.30
CA THR A 207 21.23 15.11 15.20
C THR A 207 22.26 16.14 15.68
N SER A 208 22.09 16.68 16.89
CA SER A 208 23.09 17.57 17.50
C SER A 208 24.43 16.88 17.73
N ARG A 209 24.43 15.62 18.19
CA ARG A 209 25.66 14.82 18.36
C ARG A 209 26.32 14.49 17.03
N ILE A 210 25.53 14.14 16.01
CA ILE A 210 26.02 13.90 14.64
C ILE A 210 26.71 15.16 14.10
N ALA A 211 26.09 16.33 14.24
CA ALA A 211 26.67 17.59 13.78
C ALA A 211 28.02 17.89 14.44
N VAL A 212 28.14 17.65 15.75
CA VAL A 212 29.42 17.79 16.49
C VAL A 212 30.46 16.80 15.99
N GLY A 213 30.08 15.54 15.73
CA GLY A 213 30.98 14.52 15.17
C GLY A 213 31.55 14.92 13.80
N ILE A 214 30.67 15.40 12.90
CA ILE A 214 31.06 15.88 11.57
C ILE A 214 32.01 17.09 11.68
N ALA A 215 31.71 18.06 12.56
CA ALA A 215 32.54 19.24 12.74
C ALA A 215 33.96 18.89 13.25
N LYS A 216 34.06 17.96 14.22
CA LYS A 216 35.36 17.48 14.73
C LYS A 216 36.20 16.85 13.63
N GLU A 217 35.59 16.03 12.77
CA GLU A 217 36.29 15.36 11.68
C GLU A 217 36.77 16.35 10.61
N GLN A 218 35.94 17.34 10.26
CA GLN A 218 36.34 18.43 9.36
C GLN A 218 37.50 19.26 9.92
N GLU A 219 37.56 19.47 11.23
CA GLU A 219 38.67 20.19 11.86
C GLU A 219 39.96 19.36 11.90
N LYS A 220 39.88 18.03 12.09
CA LYS A 220 41.03 17.12 11.96
C LYS A 220 41.62 17.18 10.55
N LEU A 221 40.77 17.12 9.51
CA LEU A 221 41.18 17.24 8.10
C LEU A 221 41.88 18.57 7.82
N LYS A 222 41.31 19.69 8.29
CA LYS A 222 41.94 21.03 8.15
C LYS A 222 43.28 21.14 8.87
N LYS A 223 43.42 20.53 10.05
CA LYS A 223 44.71 20.49 10.78
C LYS A 223 45.76 19.68 10.02
N LEU A 224 45.40 18.52 9.45
CA LEU A 224 46.30 17.75 8.59
C LEU A 224 46.75 18.56 7.37
N GLU A 225 45.83 19.26 6.69
CA GLU A 225 46.16 20.10 5.54
C GLU A 225 47.05 21.29 5.90
N SER A 226 46.86 21.91 7.07
CA SER A 226 47.71 23.01 7.55
C SER A 226 49.11 22.57 7.98
N THR A 227 49.26 21.32 8.44
CA THR A 227 50.57 20.77 8.85
C THR A 227 51.42 20.35 7.64
N SER A 228 50.78 20.06 6.50
CA SER A 228 51.46 19.76 5.23
C SER A 228 52.08 20.98 4.55
N LYS A 229 51.64 22.21 4.88
CA LYS A 229 52.16 23.45 4.27
C LYS A 229 53.52 23.93 4.81
N SER A 230 54.13 23.22 5.76
CA SER A 230 55.46 23.57 6.31
C SER A 230 56.60 22.64 5.85
N LYS A 231 56.35 21.66 4.98
CA LYS A 231 57.39 20.76 4.44
C LYS A 231 57.18 20.45 2.96
N GLU A 232 56.98 21.47 2.13
CA GLU A 232 57.22 21.34 0.69
C GLU A 232 58.68 21.67 0.37
N SER A 233 59.55 20.77 0.79
CA SER A 233 60.78 20.49 0.06
C SER A 233 60.61 19.09 -0.50
N CYS A 234 60.24 19.01 -1.77
CA CYS A 234 59.99 17.77 -2.50
C CYS A 234 61.17 16.80 -2.36
N ASN A 235 61.01 15.76 -1.54
CA ASN A 235 61.81 14.55 -1.62
C ASN A 235 61.00 13.45 -2.32
N LEU A 236 60.44 13.77 -3.49
CA LEU A 236 59.90 12.78 -4.42
C LEU A 236 61.07 12.17 -5.20
N ARG A 237 61.77 11.23 -4.56
CA ARG A 237 62.74 10.35 -5.24
C ARG A 237 62.05 9.01 -5.49
N LEU A 238 61.69 8.74 -6.74
CA LEU A 238 60.99 7.51 -7.13
C LEU A 238 61.70 6.25 -6.62
N LYS A 239 60.92 5.32 -6.06
CA LYS A 239 61.29 3.90 -5.95
C LYS A 239 60.39 3.09 -6.90
N MET A 240 61.01 2.16 -7.61
CA MET A 240 60.54 1.49 -8.84
C MET A 240 59.18 0.74 -8.86
N PRO A 241 58.52 0.31 -7.76
CA PRO A 241 57.28 -0.49 -7.85
C PRO A 241 55.97 0.30 -8.09
N THR A 242 56.01 1.63 -8.19
CA THR A 242 54.78 2.47 -8.12
C THR A 242 54.55 3.33 -9.35
N TYR A 243 55.15 2.97 -10.49
CA TYR A 243 55.09 3.77 -11.72
C TYR A 243 53.65 4.06 -12.21
N PRO A 244 52.69 3.10 -12.25
CA PRO A 244 51.33 3.40 -12.70
C PRO A 244 50.58 4.40 -11.81
N ARG A 245 50.85 4.36 -10.50
CA ARG A 245 50.24 5.29 -9.54
C ARG A 245 50.88 6.67 -9.63
N PHE A 246 52.21 6.71 -9.80
CA PHE A 246 52.95 7.94 -10.06
C PHE A 246 52.48 8.63 -11.35
N LYS A 247 52.32 7.90 -12.45
CA LYS A 247 51.83 8.45 -13.73
C LYS A 247 50.46 9.11 -13.55
N LYS A 248 49.52 8.40 -12.91
CA LYS A 248 48.18 8.92 -12.64
C LYS A 248 48.21 10.18 -11.78
N ASP A 249 49.01 10.20 -10.72
CA ASP A 249 49.11 11.36 -9.83
C ASP A 249 49.80 12.54 -10.55
N PHE A 250 50.80 12.29 -11.39
CA PHE A 250 51.47 13.32 -12.18
C PHE A 250 50.52 13.93 -13.23
N GLU A 251 49.78 13.10 -13.97
CA GLU A 251 48.80 13.55 -14.98
C GLU A 251 47.63 14.32 -14.37
N GLN A 252 47.14 13.91 -13.20
CA GLN A 252 45.94 14.50 -12.60
C GLN A 252 46.24 15.71 -11.69
N GLN A 253 47.39 15.73 -11.02
CA GLN A 253 47.67 16.74 -9.99
C GLN A 253 48.73 17.74 -10.42
N VAL A 254 49.71 17.32 -11.23
CA VAL A 254 50.89 18.15 -11.56
C VAL A 254 50.75 18.77 -12.96
N LEU A 255 50.27 17.99 -13.93
CA LEU A 255 50.13 18.42 -15.33
C LEU A 255 49.13 19.58 -15.53
N PRO A 256 47.97 19.66 -14.84
CA PRO A 256 47.03 20.78 -14.99
C PRO A 256 47.56 22.13 -14.47
N GLY A 257 48.58 22.11 -13.60
CA GLY A 257 49.16 23.30 -12.97
C GLY A 257 50.44 23.83 -13.64
N LEU A 258 50.96 23.16 -14.67
CA LEU A 258 52.24 23.48 -15.30
C LEU A 258 52.07 23.93 -16.76
N PRO A 259 52.80 24.98 -17.21
CA PRO A 259 52.87 25.31 -18.62
C PRO A 259 53.58 24.20 -19.40
N LYS A 260 53.11 23.93 -20.63
CA LYS A 260 53.55 22.80 -21.48
C LYS A 260 55.07 22.74 -21.68
N GLU A 261 55.75 23.89 -21.74
CA GLU A 261 57.20 23.98 -21.90
C GLU A 261 57.99 23.59 -20.64
N SER A 262 57.37 23.64 -19.46
CA SER A 262 58.02 23.38 -18.17
C SER A 262 57.76 21.98 -17.61
N ALA A 263 56.74 21.30 -18.12
CA ALA A 263 56.34 19.97 -17.66
C ALA A 263 57.36 18.84 -17.98
N PRO A 264 58.15 18.87 -19.07
CA PRO A 264 59.27 17.93 -19.27
C PRO A 264 60.32 18.03 -18.16
N TYR A 265 60.63 19.26 -17.74
CA TYR A 265 61.61 19.52 -16.68
C TYR A 265 61.10 19.10 -15.31
N ALA A 266 59.82 19.32 -15.03
CA ALA A 266 59.16 18.83 -13.83
C ALA A 266 59.17 17.29 -13.77
N LEU A 267 58.89 16.63 -14.89
CA LEU A 267 58.93 15.17 -14.99
C LEU A 267 60.35 14.64 -14.72
N ARG A 268 61.39 15.22 -15.36
CA ARG A 268 62.79 14.85 -15.12
C ARG A 268 63.21 15.04 -13.66
N SER A 269 62.70 16.07 -12.99
CA SER A 269 62.99 16.34 -11.57
C SER A 269 62.39 15.30 -10.62
N CYS A 270 61.31 14.61 -11.01
CA CYS A 270 60.68 13.57 -10.19
C CYS A 270 61.33 12.20 -10.36
N LEU A 271 62.04 11.96 -11.48
CA LEU A 271 62.60 10.66 -11.82
C LEU A 271 63.92 10.34 -11.11
N GLY A 272 64.07 9.08 -10.67
CA GLY A 272 65.34 8.56 -10.14
C GLY A 272 66.39 8.35 -11.24
N ARG A 273 67.65 8.06 -10.87
CA ARG A 273 68.78 7.95 -11.82
C ARG A 273 68.55 7.00 -13.00
N GLU A 274 67.86 5.88 -12.77
CA GLU A 274 67.62 4.85 -13.78
C GLU A 274 66.47 5.22 -14.76
N PRO A 275 65.25 5.60 -14.30
CA PRO A 275 64.20 6.13 -15.19
C PRO A 275 64.60 7.41 -15.94
N LEU A 276 65.38 8.28 -15.28
CA LEU A 276 65.89 9.51 -15.88
C LEU A 276 66.80 9.22 -17.08
N SER A 277 67.55 8.11 -17.08
CA SER A 277 68.45 7.77 -18.19
C SER A 277 67.70 7.42 -19.49
N ILE A 278 66.47 6.91 -19.38
CA ILE A 278 65.59 6.54 -20.51
C ILE A 278 64.97 7.79 -21.13
N VAL A 279 64.61 8.73 -20.26
CA VAL A 279 63.91 9.96 -20.60
C VAL A 279 64.89 11.08 -21.01
N ARG A 280 66.18 10.94 -20.71
CA ARG A 280 67.23 11.91 -21.08
C ARG A 280 67.53 11.93 -22.58
N SER A 281 67.22 10.86 -23.31
CA SER A 281 67.46 10.76 -24.76
C SER A 281 66.28 11.22 -25.62
N VAL A 282 65.15 11.58 -25.01
CA VAL A 282 63.93 12.04 -25.68
C VAL A 282 63.90 13.58 -25.64
N GLU A 283 63.50 14.22 -26.76
CA GLU A 283 63.31 15.68 -26.82
C GLU A 283 62.24 16.15 -25.80
N ASP A 284 62.08 17.45 -25.58
CA ASP A 284 61.22 18.04 -24.52
C ASP A 284 59.70 17.84 -24.79
N ASP A 285 59.29 16.66 -25.23
CA ASP A 285 57.91 16.20 -25.41
C ASP A 285 57.51 15.25 -24.26
N ILE A 286 56.56 15.71 -23.45
CA ILE A 286 56.05 14.99 -22.27
C ILE A 286 55.38 13.67 -22.67
N GLU A 287 54.68 13.63 -23.81
CA GLU A 287 53.93 12.45 -24.24
C GLU A 287 54.89 11.34 -24.67
N GLU A 288 55.97 11.68 -25.36
CA GLU A 288 57.01 10.74 -25.76
C GLU A 288 57.81 10.23 -24.55
N MET A 289 58.13 11.12 -23.60
CA MET A 289 58.81 10.75 -22.35
C MET A 289 57.99 9.79 -21.48
N LEU A 290 56.67 9.99 -21.39
CA LEU A 290 55.76 9.07 -20.68
C LEU A 290 55.60 7.74 -21.42
N LYS A 291 55.57 7.76 -22.75
CA LYS A 291 55.50 6.54 -23.57
C LYS A 291 56.75 5.66 -23.40
N SER A 292 57.95 6.24 -23.38
CA SER A 292 59.19 5.47 -23.14
C SER A 292 59.24 4.87 -21.73
N LEU A 293 58.65 5.53 -20.74
CA LEU A 293 58.53 4.98 -19.39
C LEU A 293 57.45 3.89 -19.31
N ASP A 294 56.34 4.03 -20.03
CA ASP A 294 55.29 3.01 -20.15
C ASP A 294 55.80 1.74 -20.86
N GLU A 295 56.66 1.86 -21.88
CA GLU A 295 57.23 0.70 -22.57
C GLU A 295 58.11 -0.16 -21.66
N LYS A 296 58.76 0.45 -20.65
CA LYS A 296 59.64 -0.28 -19.72
C LYS A 296 59.00 -0.63 -18.38
N TYR A 297 58.06 0.19 -17.90
CA TYR A 297 57.48 0.08 -16.55
C TYR A 297 55.95 0.06 -16.53
N GLY A 298 55.30 0.13 -17.69
CA GLY A 298 53.86 -0.08 -17.82
C GLY A 298 53.50 -1.51 -17.45
N ILE A 299 52.58 -1.65 -16.49
CA ILE A 299 51.98 -2.95 -16.17
C ILE A 299 50.91 -3.21 -17.21
N SER A 300 50.97 -4.35 -17.92
CA SER A 300 49.89 -4.78 -18.80
C SER A 300 48.61 -4.88 -17.96
N SER A 301 47.49 -4.35 -18.47
CA SER A 301 46.20 -4.37 -17.78
C SER A 301 45.70 -5.79 -17.41
N GLU A 302 46.34 -6.83 -17.95
CA GLU A 302 46.07 -8.24 -17.63
C GLU A 302 46.64 -8.68 -16.26
N ASP A 303 47.79 -8.14 -15.82
CA ASP A 303 48.47 -8.60 -14.60
C ASP A 303 47.83 -8.08 -13.29
N CYS A 304 47.12 -6.95 -13.33
CA CYS A 304 46.44 -6.41 -12.15
C CYS A 304 45.21 -7.23 -11.72
N GLY A 305 44.61 -8.00 -12.66
CA GLY A 305 43.48 -8.87 -12.37
C GLY A 305 43.87 -10.18 -11.66
N GLN A 306 45.09 -10.69 -11.91
CA GLN A 306 45.54 -11.98 -11.40
C GLN A 306 46.02 -11.92 -9.94
N ASP A 307 46.65 -10.84 -9.51
CA ASP A 307 47.13 -10.69 -8.13
C ASP A 307 45.98 -10.50 -7.12
N ALA A 308 45.00 -9.66 -7.47
CA ALA A 308 43.78 -9.51 -6.65
C ALA A 308 42.98 -10.82 -6.58
N TYR A 309 42.90 -11.55 -7.69
CA TYR A 309 42.22 -12.86 -7.74
C TYR A 309 42.96 -13.94 -6.93
N GLN A 310 44.30 -14.00 -7.00
CA GLN A 310 45.09 -14.95 -6.20
C GLN A 310 45.02 -14.67 -4.70
N ASP A 311 45.07 -13.40 -4.28
CA ASP A 311 45.00 -13.05 -2.86
C ASP A 311 43.63 -13.35 -2.25
N LEU A 312 42.55 -13.18 -3.02
CA LEU A 312 41.20 -13.58 -2.61
C LEU A 312 40.99 -15.10 -2.63
N ARG A 313 41.70 -15.83 -3.52
CA ARG A 313 41.74 -17.30 -3.52
C ARG A 313 42.47 -17.85 -2.29
N ARG A 314 43.53 -17.16 -1.84
CA ARG A 314 44.25 -17.48 -0.59
C ARG A 314 43.38 -17.25 0.66
N LEU A 315 42.50 -16.26 0.63
CA LEU A 315 41.59 -15.92 1.74
C LEU A 315 40.29 -16.76 1.77
N GLY A 316 40.11 -17.71 0.85
CA GLY A 316 38.92 -18.58 0.81
C GLY A 316 37.61 -17.90 0.41
N LEU A 317 37.65 -16.61 0.05
CA LEU A 317 36.49 -15.74 -0.25
C LEU A 317 36.20 -15.58 -1.75
N GLY A 318 36.89 -16.33 -2.61
CA GLY A 318 36.74 -16.22 -4.07
C GLY A 318 35.34 -16.51 -4.61
N LYS A 319 34.48 -17.21 -3.86
CA LYS A 319 33.11 -17.56 -4.26
C LYS A 319 32.08 -16.43 -4.03
N GLU A 320 32.38 -15.42 -3.21
CA GLU A 320 31.40 -14.37 -2.86
C GLU A 320 31.47 -13.16 -3.81
N ILE A 321 32.66 -12.85 -4.33
CA ILE A 321 32.85 -11.70 -5.24
C ILE A 321 32.28 -11.97 -6.63
N THR A 322 32.46 -13.18 -7.18
CA THR A 322 31.90 -13.55 -8.49
C THR A 322 30.39 -13.59 -8.51
N THR A 323 29.75 -13.72 -7.36
CA THR A 323 28.35 -14.11 -7.29
C THR A 323 27.44 -12.96 -6.91
N THR A 324 27.90 -12.04 -6.05
CA THR A 324 27.10 -10.87 -5.66
C THR A 324 27.52 -9.60 -6.41
N CYS A 325 28.83 -9.34 -6.55
CA CYS A 325 29.30 -8.16 -7.28
C CYS A 325 29.14 -8.30 -8.79
N SER A 326 29.52 -9.43 -9.38
CA SER A 326 29.39 -9.62 -10.83
C SER A 326 27.92 -9.67 -11.26
N VAL A 327 27.03 -10.32 -10.49
CA VAL A 327 25.59 -10.34 -10.78
C VAL A 327 25.02 -8.92 -10.75
N SER A 328 25.35 -8.11 -9.74
CA SER A 328 24.83 -6.73 -9.64
C SER A 328 25.37 -5.81 -10.73
N ILE A 329 26.64 -5.96 -11.13
CA ILE A 329 27.22 -5.21 -12.27
C ILE A 329 26.56 -5.62 -13.58
N ILE A 330 26.33 -6.92 -13.79
CA ILE A 330 25.67 -7.45 -14.99
C ILE A 330 24.21 -6.98 -15.04
N GLU A 331 23.44 -7.10 -13.95
CA GLU A 331 22.05 -6.64 -13.86
C GLU A 331 21.89 -5.14 -14.16
N LYS A 332 22.83 -4.31 -13.69
CA LYS A 332 22.87 -2.87 -13.99
C LYS A 332 23.17 -2.56 -15.46
N LYS A 333 23.92 -3.43 -16.15
CA LYS A 333 24.28 -3.26 -17.56
C LYS A 333 23.28 -3.88 -18.53
N LEU A 334 22.35 -4.72 -18.06
CA LEU A 334 21.30 -5.31 -18.90
C LEU A 334 20.20 -4.30 -19.23
N PRO A 335 19.66 -4.30 -20.48
CA PRO A 335 18.47 -3.53 -20.84
C PRO A 335 17.26 -3.88 -19.98
N ASN A 336 16.37 -2.91 -19.75
CA ASN A 336 15.25 -3.03 -18.82
C ASN A 336 14.32 -4.22 -19.14
N ASP A 337 14.13 -4.53 -20.42
CA ASP A 337 13.24 -5.62 -20.86
C ASP A 337 13.85 -7.00 -20.56
N VAL A 338 15.16 -7.15 -20.74
CA VAL A 338 15.90 -8.38 -20.38
C VAL A 338 15.95 -8.58 -18.87
N ARG A 339 16.03 -7.49 -18.10
CA ARG A 339 16.02 -7.53 -16.63
C ARG A 339 14.66 -7.99 -16.08
N LYS A 340 13.55 -7.59 -16.72
CA LYS A 340 12.20 -8.06 -16.37
C LYS A 340 12.03 -9.55 -16.61
N GLU A 341 12.50 -10.06 -17.75
CA GLU A 341 12.46 -11.50 -18.06
C GLU A 341 13.35 -12.33 -17.12
N LEU A 342 14.53 -11.82 -16.76
CA LEU A 342 15.39 -12.43 -15.74
C LEU A 342 14.69 -12.51 -14.37
N THR A 343 14.00 -11.44 -13.95
CA THR A 343 13.28 -11.39 -12.66
C THR A 343 12.13 -12.39 -12.63
N LYS A 344 11.43 -12.59 -13.76
CA LYS A 344 10.40 -13.62 -13.90
C LYS A 344 11.01 -15.02 -13.80
N LEU A 345 12.16 -15.26 -14.42
CA LEU A 345 12.85 -16.56 -14.41
C LEU A 345 13.39 -16.93 -13.02
N VAL A 346 13.91 -15.96 -12.27
CA VAL A 346 14.45 -16.16 -10.90
C VAL A 346 13.35 -16.46 -9.87
N ASN A 347 12.10 -16.11 -10.16
CA ASN A 347 10.95 -16.33 -9.27
C ASN A 347 10.08 -17.54 -9.66
N PHE A 348 10.41 -18.26 -10.74
CA PHE A 348 9.71 -19.49 -11.14
C PHE A 348 10.57 -20.72 -10.78
N ASP A 349 10.20 -21.39 -9.69
CA ASP A 349 10.88 -22.57 -9.15
C ASP A 349 10.55 -23.84 -9.96
N THR A 350 11.57 -24.43 -10.58
CA THR A 350 11.64 -25.90 -10.79
C THR A 350 13.00 -26.39 -10.31
N SER A 351 13.04 -26.75 -9.02
CA SER A 351 13.92 -27.70 -8.32
C SER A 351 15.45 -27.69 -8.55
N GLU A 352 16.19 -27.59 -7.43
CA GLU A 352 17.65 -27.63 -7.21
C GLU A 352 18.46 -26.35 -7.48
N LEU A 353 17.99 -25.18 -7.04
CA LEU A 353 18.78 -23.96 -7.12
C LEU A 353 19.13 -23.41 -5.72
N ASP A 354 20.43 -23.28 -5.46
CA ASP A 354 20.97 -22.67 -4.24
C ASP A 354 20.66 -21.16 -4.26
N LYS A 355 19.80 -20.71 -3.33
CA LYS A 355 19.40 -19.31 -3.19
C LYS A 355 20.57 -18.38 -2.87
N ARG A 356 21.73 -18.93 -2.48
CA ARG A 356 22.98 -18.20 -2.22
C ARG A 356 23.87 -18.05 -3.46
N ASP A 357 23.67 -18.83 -4.52
CA ASP A 357 24.48 -18.76 -5.75
C ASP A 357 23.61 -18.65 -7.02
N LYS A 358 23.30 -17.39 -7.38
CA LYS A 358 22.44 -17.05 -8.53
C LYS A 358 23.21 -16.95 -9.86
N PHE A 359 24.54 -17.01 -9.81
CA PHE A 359 25.40 -16.75 -10.97
C PHE A 359 25.31 -17.83 -12.07
N PRO A 360 25.25 -19.14 -11.76
CA PRO A 360 25.05 -20.17 -12.78
C PRO A 360 23.75 -20.01 -13.58
N SER A 361 22.66 -19.63 -12.91
CA SER A 361 21.36 -19.40 -13.54
C SER A 361 21.38 -18.15 -14.43
N LEU A 362 22.01 -17.07 -13.96
CA LEU A 362 22.24 -15.88 -14.77
C LEU A 362 23.06 -16.20 -16.02
N LEU A 363 24.15 -16.97 -15.87
CA LEU A 363 25.00 -17.35 -16.98
C LEU A 363 24.25 -18.19 -18.03
N LYS A 364 23.43 -19.15 -17.58
CA LYS A 364 22.58 -19.97 -18.47
C LYS A 364 21.56 -19.11 -19.23
N PHE A 365 20.94 -18.15 -18.55
CA PHE A 365 20.01 -17.20 -19.17
C PHE A 365 20.70 -16.33 -20.24
N LEU A 366 21.86 -15.75 -19.91
CA LEU A 366 22.61 -14.92 -20.85
C LEU A 366 23.10 -15.70 -22.08
N LEU A 367 23.52 -16.96 -21.89
CA LEU A 367 23.88 -17.84 -22.99
C LEU A 367 22.69 -18.15 -23.91
N ASN A 368 21.49 -18.32 -23.35
CA ASN A 368 20.27 -18.49 -24.13
C ASN A 368 19.89 -17.21 -24.89
N CYS A 369 19.98 -16.04 -24.25
CA CYS A 369 19.80 -14.76 -24.94
C CYS A 369 20.80 -14.58 -26.08
N LYS A 370 22.08 -14.93 -25.85
CA LYS A 370 23.12 -14.91 -26.89
C LYS A 370 22.74 -15.81 -28.06
N ARG A 371 22.33 -17.07 -27.82
CA ARG A 371 21.87 -17.98 -28.88
C ARG A 371 20.66 -17.45 -29.64
N ALA A 372 19.69 -16.85 -28.96
CA ALA A 372 18.52 -16.27 -29.60
C ALA A 372 18.88 -15.07 -30.50
N ILE A 373 19.80 -14.22 -30.04
CA ILE A 373 20.34 -13.10 -30.83
C ILE A 373 21.15 -13.63 -32.01
N GLU A 374 21.99 -14.65 -31.81
CA GLU A 374 22.75 -15.31 -32.88
C GLU A 374 21.83 -15.96 -33.92
N TYR A 375 20.72 -16.58 -33.50
CA TYR A 375 19.71 -17.13 -34.42
C TYR A 375 18.99 -16.03 -35.23
N ASN A 376 18.55 -14.96 -34.57
CA ASN A 376 17.90 -13.82 -35.24
C ASN A 376 18.84 -13.07 -36.18
N SER A 377 20.11 -12.90 -35.79
CA SER A 377 21.13 -12.27 -36.63
C SER A 377 21.58 -13.18 -37.79
N SER A 378 21.52 -14.50 -37.61
CA SER A 378 21.72 -15.47 -38.70
C SER A 378 20.61 -15.40 -39.74
N ASN A 379 19.34 -15.27 -39.31
CA ASN A 379 18.20 -15.06 -40.21
C ASN A 379 18.25 -13.72 -40.96
N LEU A 380 18.76 -12.66 -40.33
CA LEU A 380 18.96 -11.36 -40.98
C LEU A 380 20.09 -11.40 -42.03
N ARG A 381 21.15 -12.19 -41.80
CA ARG A 381 22.22 -12.38 -42.80
C ARG A 381 21.79 -13.23 -44.00
N SER A 382 20.83 -14.15 -43.83
CA SER A 382 20.27 -14.93 -44.94
C SER A 382 19.22 -14.19 -45.77
N ASN A 383 18.55 -13.17 -45.22
CA ASN A 383 17.48 -12.42 -45.90
C ASN A 383 17.89 -11.06 -46.47
N THR A 384 19.17 -10.68 -46.40
CA THR A 384 19.68 -9.41 -46.99
C THR A 384 20.41 -9.63 -48.33
N SER A 385 20.10 -10.73 -49.02
CA SER A 385 20.35 -10.86 -50.46
C SER A 385 18.97 -10.84 -51.13
N TYR A 386 18.75 -9.91 -52.06
CA TYR A 386 17.50 -9.61 -52.78
C TYR A 386 16.54 -8.61 -52.10
N ALA A 387 16.93 -7.34 -52.10
CA ALA A 387 15.98 -6.24 -52.31
C ALA A 387 16.70 -5.10 -53.03
N GLY A 388 17.10 -5.37 -54.27
CA GLY A 388 17.31 -4.33 -55.26
C GLY A 388 15.98 -3.92 -55.86
N THR A 389 15.86 -2.63 -56.11
CA THR A 389 14.90 -1.95 -57.02
C THR A 389 13.45 -1.69 -56.56
N ILE A 390 13.24 -0.42 -56.17
CA ILE A 390 12.25 0.56 -56.68
C ILE A 390 10.74 0.19 -56.63
N ASN A 391 9.96 0.94 -55.83
CA ASN A 391 9.00 1.94 -56.33
C ASN A 391 8.29 2.71 -55.20
N LEU A 392 8.31 4.05 -55.32
CA LEU A 392 7.40 4.99 -54.65
C LEU A 392 6.17 5.21 -55.55
N THR A 393 4.98 5.28 -54.93
CA THR A 393 3.72 6.00 -55.31
C THR A 393 2.53 5.11 -54.93
N ALA A 394 1.39 5.55 -54.43
CA ALA A 394 0.88 6.79 -53.87
C ALA A 394 -0.52 6.46 -53.30
N SER A 395 -1.01 7.33 -52.41
CA SER A 395 -2.44 7.54 -52.08
C SER A 395 -3.13 6.55 -51.13
N GLU A 396 -3.35 7.01 -49.89
CA GLU A 396 -4.50 6.60 -49.09
C GLU A 396 -5.11 7.86 -48.45
N LYS A 397 -6.25 8.29 -49.02
CA LYS A 397 -7.19 9.20 -48.38
C LYS A 397 -8.21 8.34 -47.64
N LEU A 398 -8.37 8.63 -46.36
CA LEU A 398 -9.46 8.18 -45.50
C LEU A 398 -10.77 8.85 -45.95
N GLU A 399 -11.83 8.06 -46.12
CA GLU A 399 -13.21 8.49 -45.96
C GLU A 399 -13.94 7.44 -45.10
N GLU A 400 -14.37 7.89 -43.92
CA GLU A 400 -15.38 7.28 -43.08
C GLU A 400 -16.76 7.60 -43.66
N ASP A 401 -17.60 6.58 -43.83
CA ASP A 401 -19.06 6.69 -43.81
C ASP A 401 -19.54 5.49 -42.96
N GLY A 402 -20.45 5.59 -41.99
CA GLY A 402 -21.51 6.58 -41.88
C GLY A 402 -22.86 6.01 -42.31
N GLN A 403 -23.24 4.79 -41.85
CA GLN A 403 -24.64 4.41 -41.61
C GLN A 403 -24.77 3.14 -40.76
#